data_AF-A0A0P7AQ40-F1
#
_entry.id   AF-A0A0P7AQ40-F1
#
_cell.length_a   1.000
_cell.length_b   1.000
_cell.length_c   1.000
_cell.angle_alpha   90.00
_cell.angle_beta   90.00
_cell.angle_gamma   90.00
#
_symmetry.space_group_name_H-M   'P 1'
#
loop_
_entity.id
_entity.type
_entity.pdbx_description
1 polymer ?
#
loop_
_entity_poly.entity_id
_entity_poly.type
_entity_poly.pdbx_seq_one_letter_code
_entity_poly.pdbx_strand_id
1 'polypeptide(L)'
;MGLGSLAIEAIALCPALLFCRLFITHLKSPLKAFPGPFWAKFTDQLHDRLGPAVRIGPNMISLSDPGLLKTVYSTRGDYAKSDFYEVADAVSSGQRIENVFSTRSNTFHNRYMKPYQKYFSISTILKKEPLADKMILSLCQQLENRFVDGQNAGKTAPMADWIEYYNK
;
A
#
# COMPACT_ATOMS: atom_id res chain seq x y z
N MET A 1 49.20 15.60 11.15
CA MET A 1 48.63 14.30 11.57
C MET A 1 47.37 14.52 12.42
N GLY A 2 46.28 15.09 11.89
CA GLY A 2 45.15 15.49 12.75
C GLY A 2 43.75 15.27 12.17
N LEU A 3 43.57 15.44 10.87
CA LEU A 3 42.24 15.33 10.25
C LEU A 3 41.81 13.87 9.97
N GLY A 4 42.75 12.99 9.63
CA GLY A 4 42.45 11.58 9.35
C GLY A 4 42.05 10.76 10.59
N SER A 5 42.66 11.03 11.75
CA SER A 5 42.39 10.27 13.00
C SER A 5 41.00 10.58 13.56
N LEU A 6 40.60 11.87 13.55
CA LEU A 6 39.27 12.31 14.00
C LEU A 6 38.14 11.79 13.09
N ALA A 7 38.38 11.71 11.78
CA ALA A 7 37.42 11.13 10.84
C ALA A 7 37.20 9.64 11.10
N ILE A 8 38.27 8.88 11.39
CA ILE A 8 38.18 7.45 11.70
C ILE A 8 37.44 7.20 13.03
N GLU A 9 37.71 8.00 14.06
CA GLU A 9 36.98 7.92 15.34
C GLU A 9 35.49 8.30 15.20
N ALA A 10 35.17 9.33 14.41
CA ALA A 10 33.79 9.71 14.13
C ALA A 10 33.04 8.61 13.35
N ILE A 11 33.71 7.97 12.37
CA ILE A 11 33.16 6.84 11.61
C ILE A 11 32.93 5.62 12.52
N ALA A 12 33.78 5.39 13.52
CA ALA A 12 33.63 4.29 14.49
C ALA A 12 32.56 4.56 15.57
N LEU A 13 32.37 5.82 15.97
CA LEU A 13 31.33 6.24 16.92
C LEU A 13 29.92 6.17 16.33
N CYS A 14 29.77 6.48 15.03
CA CYS A 14 28.49 6.41 14.33
C CYS A 14 27.76 5.05 14.49
N PRO A 15 28.36 3.89 14.18
CA PRO A 15 27.69 2.59 14.34
C PRO A 15 27.44 2.25 15.81
N ALA A 16 28.31 2.65 16.74
CA ALA A 16 28.09 2.46 18.17
C ALA A 16 26.88 3.27 18.68
N LEU A 17 26.74 4.53 18.27
CA LEU A 17 25.59 5.37 18.60
C LEU A 17 24.30 4.87 17.93
N LEU A 18 24.38 4.40 16.68
CA LEU A 18 23.26 3.77 15.97
C LEU A 18 22.81 2.50 16.69
N PHE A 19 23.76 1.65 17.11
CA PHE A 19 23.49 0.44 17.87
C PHE A 19 22.86 0.77 19.22
N CYS A 20 23.43 1.70 19.98
CA CYS A 20 22.85 2.16 21.25
C CYS A 20 21.44 2.73 21.06
N ARG A 21 21.21 3.54 20.02
CA ARG A 21 19.88 4.07 19.72
C ARG A 21 18.90 2.96 19.38
N LEU A 22 19.28 2.03 18.50
CA LEU A 22 18.46 0.86 18.14
C LEU A 22 18.16 0.01 19.37
N PHE A 23 19.15 -0.26 20.21
CA PHE A 23 19.00 -1.03 21.44
C PHE A 23 18.08 -0.36 22.45
N ILE A 24 18.22 0.95 22.65
CA ILE A 24 17.33 1.74 23.52
C ILE A 24 15.91 1.77 22.96
N THR A 25 15.73 1.98 21.65
CA THR A 25 14.40 1.97 21.02
C THR A 25 13.76 0.59 21.10
N HIS A 26 14.54 -0.48 20.94
CA HIS A 26 14.07 -1.84 21.16
C HIS A 26 13.63 -2.01 22.61
N LEU A 27 14.45 -1.56 23.58
CA LEU A 27 14.16 -1.69 25.00
C LEU A 27 12.99 -0.83 25.50
N LYS A 28 12.68 0.30 24.85
CA LYS A 28 11.58 1.19 25.23
C LYS A 28 10.31 0.97 24.40
N SER A 29 10.34 0.09 23.40
CA SER A 29 9.19 -0.11 22.52
C SER A 29 8.01 -0.73 23.29
N PRO A 30 6.81 -0.13 23.24
CA PRO A 30 5.60 -0.74 23.79
C PRO A 30 5.18 -2.00 23.02
N LEU A 31 5.76 -2.23 21.83
CA LEU A 31 5.42 -3.34 20.95
C LEU A 31 6.21 -4.62 21.23
N LYS A 32 7.04 -4.64 22.28
CA LYS A 32 7.76 -5.86 22.70
C LYS A 32 6.84 -7.01 23.09
N ALA A 33 5.61 -6.70 23.54
CA ALA A 33 4.64 -7.70 23.95
C ALA A 33 4.17 -8.57 22.77
N PHE A 34 4.34 -8.09 21.53
CA PHE A 34 3.90 -8.79 20.34
C PHE A 34 5.04 -9.65 19.78
N PRO A 35 4.77 -10.95 19.51
CA PRO A 35 5.75 -11.84 18.92
C PRO A 35 6.05 -11.41 17.48
N GLY A 36 7.30 -11.54 17.04
CA GLY A 36 7.66 -11.18 15.68
C GLY A 36 9.17 -11.12 15.39
N PRO A 37 9.65 -11.69 14.27
CA PRO A 37 11.04 -11.54 13.86
C PRO A 37 11.34 -10.09 13.47
N PHE A 38 12.53 -9.58 13.81
CA PHE A 38 12.97 -8.25 13.39
C PHE A 38 13.06 -8.10 11.85
N TRP A 39 13.26 -9.21 11.14
CA TRP A 39 13.43 -9.25 9.67
C TRP A 39 12.22 -9.83 8.92
N ALA A 40 11.07 -9.98 9.59
CA ALA A 40 9.87 -10.55 8.99
C ALA A 40 9.20 -9.59 8.01
N LYS A 41 9.75 -9.46 6.80
CA LYS A 41 9.09 -8.66 5.75
C LYS A 41 7.99 -9.42 4.99
N PHE A 42 7.98 -10.76 4.91
CA PHE A 42 7.11 -11.47 3.94
C PHE A 42 6.78 -12.94 4.28
N THR A 43 6.24 -13.27 5.45
CA THR A 43 5.80 -14.67 5.69
C THR A 43 4.37 -14.72 6.19
N ASP A 44 3.44 -15.09 5.29
CA ASP A 44 2.03 -15.35 5.62
C ASP A 44 1.87 -16.42 6.73
N GLN A 45 2.88 -17.29 6.87
CA GLN A 45 2.96 -18.33 7.90
C GLN A 45 3.20 -17.81 9.33
N LEU A 46 3.41 -16.51 9.53
CA LEU A 46 3.65 -15.97 10.88
C LEU A 46 2.37 -15.91 11.71
N HIS A 47 1.24 -15.58 11.10
CA HIS A 47 -0.03 -15.51 11.81
C HIS A 47 -0.49 -16.89 12.30
N ASP A 48 -0.19 -17.96 11.54
CA ASP A 48 -0.46 -19.35 11.94
C ASP A 48 0.32 -19.76 13.20
N ARG A 49 1.54 -19.24 13.38
CA ARG A 49 2.45 -19.65 14.46
C ARG A 49 2.42 -18.73 15.67
N LEU A 50 2.27 -17.43 15.44
CA LEU A 50 2.43 -16.38 16.44
C LEU A 50 1.11 -15.72 16.82
N GLY A 51 0.03 -16.05 16.11
CA GLY A 51 -1.32 -15.58 16.39
C GLY A 51 -1.72 -14.31 15.63
N PRO A 52 -2.82 -13.66 16.04
CA PRO A 52 -3.49 -12.64 15.25
C PRO A 52 -2.77 -11.29 15.16
N ALA A 53 -1.77 -11.04 16.00
CA ALA A 53 -1.00 -9.80 16.01
C ALA A 53 0.50 -10.11 16.05
N VAL A 54 1.20 -9.75 14.98
CA VAL A 54 2.62 -10.07 14.79
C VAL A 54 3.42 -8.81 14.51
N ARG A 55 4.52 -8.61 15.24
CA ARG A 55 5.44 -7.49 15.01
C ARG A 55 6.31 -7.75 13.78
N ILE A 56 6.18 -6.92 12.75
CA ILE A 56 6.94 -7.03 11.49
C ILE A 56 7.99 -5.93 11.31
N GLY A 57 8.02 -4.95 12.23
CA GLY A 57 9.03 -3.90 12.24
C GLY A 57 9.16 -3.21 13.60
N PRO A 58 10.07 -2.24 13.73
CA PRO A 58 10.29 -1.53 15.00
C PRO A 58 9.02 -0.88 15.55
N ASN A 59 8.21 -0.30 14.66
CA ASN A 59 6.95 0.39 14.98
C ASN A 59 5.78 -0.12 14.11
N MET A 60 5.78 -1.40 13.74
CA MET A 60 4.79 -1.96 12.81
C MET A 60 4.30 -3.32 13.28
N ILE A 61 2.98 -3.48 13.32
CA ILE A 61 2.28 -4.72 13.64
C ILE A 61 1.41 -5.12 12.45
N SER A 62 1.51 -6.38 12.05
CA SER A 62 0.57 -7.04 11.16
C SER A 62 -0.59 -7.59 12.00
N LEU A 63 -1.82 -7.37 11.57
CA LEU A 63 -3.04 -7.81 12.23
C LEU A 63 -3.84 -8.71 11.28
N SER A 64 -4.31 -9.85 11.78
CA SER A 64 -5.13 -10.80 11.01
C SER A 64 -6.52 -11.04 11.60
N ASP A 65 -6.91 -10.32 12.65
CA ASP A 65 -8.23 -10.44 13.28
C ASP A 65 -9.29 -9.60 12.52
N PRO A 66 -10.30 -10.23 11.89
CA PRO A 66 -11.38 -9.51 11.18
C PRO A 66 -12.20 -8.61 12.11
N GLY A 67 -12.28 -8.91 13.40
CA GLY A 67 -12.99 -8.09 14.39
C GLY A 67 -12.40 -6.68 14.55
N LEU A 68 -11.12 -6.50 14.20
CA LEU A 68 -10.44 -5.21 14.27
C LEU A 68 -10.70 -4.31 13.05
N LEU A 69 -11.31 -4.82 11.97
CA LEU A 69 -11.54 -4.03 10.75
C LEU A 69 -12.31 -2.75 11.04
N LYS A 70 -13.39 -2.84 11.83
CA LYS A 70 -14.21 -1.67 12.19
C LYS A 70 -13.47 -0.67 13.07
N THR A 71 -12.53 -1.16 13.89
CA THR A 71 -11.72 -0.33 14.79
C THR A 71 -10.64 0.40 14.02
N VAL A 72 -9.85 -0.32 13.20
CA VAL A 72 -8.71 0.23 12.46
C VAL A 72 -9.16 1.08 11.27
N TYR A 73 -10.14 0.61 10.50
CA TYR A 73 -10.64 1.33 9.32
C TYR A 73 -11.84 2.23 9.63
N SER A 74 -11.96 2.68 10.88
CA SER A 74 -13.00 3.60 11.33
C SER A 74 -12.87 4.97 10.65
N THR A 75 -14.00 5.55 10.23
CA THR A 75 -14.05 6.91 9.68
C THR A 75 -13.85 8.00 10.72
N ARG A 76 -13.84 7.65 12.02
CA ARG A 76 -13.63 8.58 13.14
C ARG A 76 -12.21 9.15 13.18
N GLY A 77 -11.26 8.51 12.51
CA GLY A 77 -9.87 8.97 12.43
C GLY A 77 -9.01 8.57 13.63
N ASP A 78 -9.45 7.59 14.42
CA ASP A 78 -8.69 7.05 15.56
C ASP A 78 -7.34 6.45 15.12
N TYR A 79 -7.29 5.94 13.87
CA TYR A 79 -6.10 5.40 13.23
C TYR A 79 -5.88 6.09 11.88
N ALA A 80 -5.03 7.10 11.87
CA ALA A 80 -4.61 7.76 10.63
C ALA A 80 -3.63 6.88 9.84
N LYS A 81 -3.55 7.13 8.53
CA LYS A 81 -2.52 6.51 7.68
C LYS A 81 -1.13 6.87 8.20
N SER A 82 -0.20 5.92 8.12
CA SER A 82 1.16 6.11 8.58
C SER A 82 2.02 6.87 7.58
N ASP A 83 3.25 7.17 8.00
CA ASP A 83 4.25 7.82 7.15
C ASP A 83 4.61 6.99 5.90
N PHE A 84 4.25 5.70 5.86
CA PHE A 84 4.41 4.84 4.69
C PHE A 84 3.85 5.45 3.38
N TYR A 85 2.77 6.21 3.47
CA TYR A 85 2.09 6.78 2.31
C TYR A 85 2.80 7.99 1.67
N GLU A 86 3.83 8.55 2.30
CA GLU A 86 4.61 9.70 1.78
C GLU A 86 5.29 9.41 0.45
N VAL A 87 5.55 8.13 0.17
CA VAL A 87 6.18 7.68 -1.07
C VAL A 87 5.30 7.99 -2.29
N ALA A 88 3.99 8.09 -2.08
CA ALA A 88 3.03 8.41 -3.13
C ALA A 88 2.78 9.92 -3.28
N ASP A 89 3.40 10.78 -2.47
CA ASP A 89 3.25 12.23 -2.59
C ASP A 89 4.04 12.77 -3.79
N ALA A 90 3.44 13.70 -4.52
CA ALA A 90 4.16 14.44 -5.54
C ALA A 90 5.06 15.49 -4.87
N VAL A 91 6.26 15.71 -5.39
CA VAL A 91 7.16 16.77 -4.92
C VAL A 91 7.20 17.88 -5.96
N SER A 92 6.81 19.09 -5.58
CA SER A 92 6.86 20.27 -6.42
C SER A 92 7.52 21.42 -5.66
N SER A 93 8.56 22.04 -6.24
CA SER A 93 9.31 23.13 -5.62
C SER A 93 9.78 22.86 -4.19
N GLY A 94 10.19 21.61 -3.91
CA GLY A 94 10.64 21.18 -2.59
C GLY A 94 9.53 20.94 -1.56
N GLN A 95 8.26 21.13 -1.93
CA GLN A 95 7.11 20.82 -1.08
C GLN A 95 6.44 19.53 -1.52
N ARG A 96 6.05 18.71 -0.54
CA ARG A 96 5.23 17.52 -0.76
C ARG A 96 3.78 17.96 -0.93
N ILE A 97 3.16 17.50 -2.01
CA ILE A 97 1.75 17.67 -2.30
C ILE A 97 1.08 16.33 -2.06
N GLU A 98 0.32 16.25 -0.97
CA GLU A 98 -0.49 15.08 -0.66
C GLU A 98 -1.63 14.93 -1.67
N ASN A 99 -1.91 13.70 -2.08
CA ASN A 99 -3.08 13.36 -2.88
C ASN A 99 -4.14 12.68 -2.01
N VAL A 100 -5.32 12.42 -2.59
CA VAL A 100 -6.44 11.84 -1.84
C VAL A 100 -6.15 10.43 -1.31
N PHE A 101 -5.25 9.70 -1.97
CA PHE A 101 -4.79 8.38 -1.54
C PHE A 101 -3.70 8.47 -0.45
N SER A 102 -2.77 9.40 -0.53
CA SER A 102 -1.62 9.48 0.39
C SER A 102 -1.89 10.33 1.64
N THR A 103 -2.84 11.27 1.57
CA THR A 103 -3.15 12.16 2.69
C THR A 103 -3.52 11.40 3.96
N ARG A 104 -2.98 11.89 5.08
CA ARG A 104 -3.19 11.35 6.44
C ARG A 104 -4.27 12.11 7.19
N SER A 105 -4.74 13.22 6.62
CA SER A 105 -5.78 14.06 7.19
C SER A 105 -7.16 13.65 6.68
N ASN A 106 -8.01 13.16 7.58
CA ASN A 106 -9.39 12.82 7.26
C ASN A 106 -10.19 14.06 6.81
N THR A 107 -9.88 15.25 7.32
CA THR A 107 -10.57 16.48 6.94
C THR A 107 -10.21 16.89 5.51
N PHE A 108 -8.93 16.78 5.14
CA PHE A 108 -8.48 16.98 3.77
C PHE A 108 -9.13 15.94 2.84
N HIS A 109 -9.01 14.65 3.17
CA HIS A 109 -9.61 13.57 2.36
C HIS A 109 -11.10 13.81 2.12
N ASN A 110 -11.88 14.10 3.17
CA ASN A 110 -13.32 14.35 3.08
C ASN A 110 -13.63 15.58 2.22
N ARG A 111 -12.89 16.67 2.38
CA ARG A 111 -13.07 17.90 1.58
C ARG A 111 -12.88 17.62 0.09
N TYR A 112 -11.84 16.87 -0.27
CA TYR A 112 -11.53 16.57 -1.66
C TYR A 112 -12.44 15.49 -2.24
N MET A 113 -12.85 14.47 -1.46
CA MET A 113 -13.73 13.40 -1.95
C MET A 113 -15.19 13.80 -2.09
N LYS A 114 -15.71 14.71 -1.23
CA LYS A 114 -17.11 15.14 -1.24
C LYS A 114 -17.68 15.46 -2.63
N PRO A 115 -17.01 16.25 -3.50
CA PRO A 115 -17.52 16.50 -4.86
C PRO A 115 -17.51 15.27 -5.78
N TYR A 116 -16.63 14.29 -5.54
CA TYR A 116 -16.51 13.09 -6.37
C TYR A 116 -17.49 11.98 -5.98
N GLN A 117 -17.90 11.90 -4.71
CA GLN A 117 -18.77 10.83 -4.18
C GLN A 117 -20.05 10.63 -5.01
N LYS A 118 -20.65 11.71 -5.55
CA LYS A 118 -21.85 11.61 -6.40
C LYS A 118 -21.65 10.74 -7.64
N TYR A 119 -20.46 10.72 -8.23
CA TYR A 119 -20.17 9.95 -9.44
C TYR A 119 -20.09 8.43 -9.18
N PHE A 120 -19.87 8.04 -7.92
CA PHE A 120 -19.83 6.66 -7.47
C PHE A 120 -21.15 6.21 -6.82
N SER A 121 -22.22 7.01 -6.93
CA SER A 121 -23.55 6.59 -6.51
C SER A 121 -24.09 5.51 -7.45
N ILE A 122 -24.85 4.55 -6.92
CA ILE A 122 -25.46 3.46 -7.70
C ILE A 122 -26.27 4.02 -8.89
N SER A 123 -27.03 5.10 -8.69
CA SER A 123 -27.81 5.72 -9.77
C SER A 123 -26.95 6.30 -10.90
N THR A 124 -25.74 6.77 -10.59
CA THR A 124 -24.79 7.25 -11.60
C THR A 124 -24.04 6.09 -12.26
N ILE A 125 -23.71 5.04 -11.50
CA ILE A 125 -23.06 3.83 -12.01
C ILE A 125 -23.97 3.12 -13.01
N LEU A 126 -25.25 2.92 -12.69
CA LEU A 126 -26.22 2.28 -13.58
C LEU A 126 -26.39 3.04 -14.91
N LYS A 127 -26.32 4.38 -14.89
CA LYS A 127 -26.34 5.17 -16.12
C LYS A 127 -25.13 4.93 -17.02
N LYS A 128 -24.02 4.42 -16.48
CA LYS A 128 -22.78 4.12 -17.20
C LYS A 128 -22.65 2.65 -17.59
N GLU A 129 -23.51 1.78 -17.06
CA GLU A 129 -23.53 0.34 -17.37
C GLU A 129 -23.52 0.05 -18.88
N PRO A 130 -24.31 0.73 -19.74
CA PRO A 130 -24.28 0.45 -21.18
C PRO A 130 -22.91 0.70 -21.85
N LEU A 131 -22.11 1.61 -21.29
CA LEU A 131 -20.74 1.85 -21.79
C LEU A 131 -19.81 0.70 -21.41
N ALA A 132 -19.96 0.15 -20.21
CA ALA A 132 -19.21 -1.04 -19.77
C ALA A 132 -19.61 -2.26 -20.61
N ASP A 133 -20.91 -2.47 -20.84
CA ASP A 133 -21.42 -3.55 -21.69
C ASP A 133 -20.82 -3.49 -23.09
N LYS A 134 -20.76 -2.29 -23.68
CA LYS A 134 -20.14 -2.10 -25.00
C LYS A 134 -18.66 -2.47 -25.01
N MET A 135 -17.91 -2.11 -23.97
CA MET A 135 -16.48 -2.46 -23.87
C MET A 135 -16.28 -3.96 -23.68
N ILE A 136 -17.11 -4.60 -22.86
CA ILE A 136 -17.07 -6.06 -22.63
C ILE A 136 -17.39 -6.81 -23.92
N LEU A 137 -18.46 -6.42 -24.62
CA LEU A 137 -18.83 -7.03 -25.90
C LEU A 137 -17.74 -6.83 -26.96
N SER A 138 -17.12 -5.65 -27.01
CA SER A 138 -15.98 -5.38 -27.89
C SER A 138 -14.79 -6.30 -27.58
N LEU A 139 -14.47 -6.49 -26.30
CA LEU A 139 -13.41 -7.41 -25.86
C LEU A 139 -13.73 -8.84 -26.29
N CYS A 140 -14.94 -9.35 -25.99
CA CYS A 140 -15.38 -10.68 -26.40
C CYS A 140 -15.27 -10.87 -27.91
N GLN A 141 -15.76 -9.90 -28.69
CA GLN A 141 -15.68 -9.94 -30.14
C GLN A 141 -14.23 -10.01 -30.65
N GLN A 142 -13.31 -9.25 -30.05
CA GLN A 142 -11.89 -9.30 -30.44
C GLN A 142 -11.25 -10.64 -30.09
N LEU A 143 -11.63 -11.24 -28.97
CA LEU A 143 -11.13 -12.56 -28.57
C LEU A 143 -11.66 -13.65 -29.50
N GLU A 144 -12.96 -13.65 -29.81
CA GLU A 144 -13.59 -14.57 -30.76
C GLU A 144 -12.94 -14.48 -32.15
N ASN A 145 -12.90 -13.27 -32.72
CA ASN A 145 -12.39 -13.04 -34.08
C ASN A 145 -10.90 -13.40 -34.26
N ARG A 146 -10.12 -13.45 -33.18
CA ARG A 146 -8.67 -13.67 -33.25
C ARG A 146 -8.25 -15.06 -32.80
N PHE A 147 -8.87 -15.58 -31.75
CA PHE A 147 -8.43 -16.81 -31.06
C PHE A 147 -9.45 -17.96 -31.13
N VAL A 148 -10.69 -17.70 -31.53
CA VAL A 148 -11.68 -18.75 -31.81
C VAL A 148 -11.77 -18.99 -33.31
N ASP A 149 -12.19 -17.96 -34.06
CA ASP A 149 -12.45 -18.06 -35.51
C ASP A 149 -11.29 -17.52 -36.37
N GLY A 150 -10.27 -16.95 -35.72
CA GLY A 150 -9.21 -16.17 -36.37
C GLY A 150 -7.93 -16.93 -36.67
N GLN A 151 -6.92 -16.17 -37.10
CA GLN A 151 -5.58 -16.69 -37.43
C GLN A 151 -4.85 -17.34 -36.25
N ASN A 152 -5.28 -17.07 -35.01
CA ASN A 152 -4.74 -17.67 -33.80
C ASN A 152 -5.67 -18.72 -33.18
N ALA A 153 -6.62 -19.26 -33.95
CA ALA A 153 -7.47 -20.37 -33.54
C ALA A 153 -6.63 -21.52 -32.96
N GLY A 154 -7.03 -22.01 -31.78
CA GLY A 154 -6.33 -23.10 -31.07
C GLY A 154 -5.04 -22.71 -30.35
N LYS A 155 -4.63 -21.42 -30.39
CA LYS A 155 -3.48 -20.91 -29.61
C LYS A 155 -3.94 -20.24 -28.32
N THR A 156 -3.08 -20.27 -27.30
CA THR A 156 -3.34 -19.58 -26.02
C THR A 156 -3.38 -18.06 -26.22
N ALA A 157 -4.44 -17.42 -25.71
CA ALA A 157 -4.54 -15.96 -25.68
C ALA A 157 -3.80 -15.38 -24.46
N PRO A 158 -2.92 -14.36 -24.62
CA PRO A 158 -2.24 -13.72 -23.50
C PRO A 158 -3.19 -12.77 -22.77
N MET A 159 -4.04 -13.30 -21.88
CA MET A 159 -5.13 -12.53 -21.27
C MET A 159 -4.66 -11.32 -20.45
N ALA A 160 -3.42 -11.35 -19.93
CA ALA A 160 -2.84 -10.21 -19.23
C ALA A 160 -2.82 -8.94 -20.10
N ASP A 161 -2.38 -9.07 -21.36
CA ASP A 161 -2.33 -7.96 -22.32
C ASP A 161 -3.74 -7.50 -22.71
N TRP A 162 -4.66 -8.45 -22.87
CA TRP A 162 -6.06 -8.16 -23.24
C TRP A 162 -6.83 -7.42 -22.14
N ILE A 163 -6.56 -7.73 -20.88
CA ILE A 163 -7.10 -6.96 -19.75
C ILE A 163 -6.51 -5.55 -19.74
N GLU A 164 -5.23 -5.38 -20.07
CA GLU A 164 -4.64 -4.04 -20.18
C GLU A 164 -5.27 -3.22 -21.32
N TYR A 165 -5.51 -3.83 -22.49
CA TYR A 165 -6.21 -3.17 -23.59
C TYR A 165 -7.66 -2.81 -23.27
N TYR A 166 -8.33 -3.61 -22.45
CA TYR A 166 -9.69 -3.30 -21.97
C TYR A 166 -9.71 -2.09 -21.01
N ASN A 167 -8.64 -1.90 -20.23
CA ASN A 167 -8.55 -0.85 -19.21
C ASN A 167 -8.09 0.52 -19.74
N LYS A 168 -7.64 0.61 -21.00
CA LYS A 168 -7.18 1.84 -21.67
C LYS A 168 -8.27 2.45 -22.54
#